data_AF-A0A8H8P409-F1
#
_entry.id   AF-A0A8H8P409-F1
#
_cell.length_a   1.000
_cell.length_b   1.000
_cell.length_c   1.000
_cell.angle_alpha   90.00
_cell.angle_beta   90.00
_cell.angle_gamma   90.00
#
_symmetry.space_group_name_H-M   'P 1'
#
loop_
_entity.id
_entity.type
_entity.pdbx_description
1 polymer ?
#
loop_
_entity_poly.entity_id
_entity_poly.type
_entity_poly.pdbx_seq_one_letter_code
_entity_poly.pdbx_strand_id
1 'polypeptide(L)'
;MTDRPGWYPPGQICHPPELPVYLKNVYDLKPIVGVPNDAEVTRIHAVLHAARKLSEVPAMMDPSLLMGLADHLFDVQMARYRSKYSLITFPSSATYSPPNLPDHLSTKLESVSGAPTNEQMIKVQDILLNYQEMRRFPSMFDAHVNMELSQHLFDLQMGVFKKQYL
;
A
#
# COMPACT_ATOMS: atom_id res chain seq x y z
N MET A 1 -2.74 -25.96 13.06
CA MET A 1 -2.45 -24.72 12.31
C MET A 1 -3.06 -24.91 10.93
N THR A 2 -4.23 -24.35 10.70
CA THR A 2 -4.97 -24.52 9.44
C THR A 2 -4.55 -23.43 8.47
N ASP A 3 -3.77 -23.81 7.46
CA ASP A 3 -3.62 -23.05 6.22
C ASP A 3 -5.01 -22.86 5.63
N ARG A 4 -5.58 -21.66 5.81
CA ARG A 4 -6.77 -21.26 5.08
C ARG A 4 -6.28 -20.79 3.72
N PRO A 5 -6.65 -21.45 2.60
CA PRO A 5 -6.29 -20.94 1.29
C PRO A 5 -6.93 -19.55 1.15
N GLY A 6 -6.08 -18.52 1.05
CA GLY A 6 -6.52 -17.17 0.76
C GLY A 6 -7.40 -17.19 -0.47
N TRP A 7 -8.57 -16.56 -0.40
CA TRP A 7 -9.49 -16.46 -1.54
C TRP A 7 -8.94 -15.42 -2.51
N TYR A 8 -7.91 -15.81 -3.24
CA TYR A 8 -7.39 -15.06 -4.37
C TYR A 8 -7.84 -15.78 -5.65
N PRO A 9 -8.68 -15.16 -6.51
CA PRO A 9 -9.05 -15.79 -7.77
C PRO A 9 -7.77 -16.00 -8.60
N PRO A 10 -7.41 -17.25 -8.94
CA PRO A 10 -6.24 -17.51 -9.76
C PRO A 10 -6.48 -16.90 -11.15
N GLY A 11 -5.85 -15.75 -11.41
CA GLY A 11 -5.98 -15.04 -12.69
C GLY A 11 -6.29 -13.54 -12.60
N GLN A 12 -6.41 -12.93 -11.42
CA GLN A 12 -6.44 -11.47 -11.34
C GLN A 12 -5.05 -10.91 -11.74
N ILE A 13 -5.03 -10.04 -12.75
CA ILE A 13 -3.84 -9.38 -13.27
C ILE A 13 -3.98 -7.89 -12.99
N CYS A 14 -3.02 -7.31 -12.27
CA CYS A 14 -2.94 -5.87 -12.05
C CYS A 14 -2.11 -5.25 -13.17
N HIS A 15 -2.72 -4.42 -14.02
CA HIS A 15 -2.03 -3.77 -15.13
C HIS A 15 -1.53 -2.38 -14.73
N PRO A 16 -0.23 -2.07 -14.88
CA PRO A 16 0.27 -0.73 -14.66
C PRO A 16 -0.17 0.22 -15.79
N PRO A 17 -0.28 1.52 -15.52
CA PRO A 17 -0.42 2.51 -16.58
C PRO A 17 0.83 2.55 -17.46
N GLU A 18 0.68 3.05 -18.69
CA GLU A 18 1.82 3.32 -19.55
C GLU A 18 2.68 4.44 -18.97
N LEU A 19 3.96 4.16 -18.75
CA LEU A 19 4.90 5.15 -18.23
C LEU A 19 5.48 6.00 -19.37
N PRO A 20 5.54 7.34 -19.20
CA PRO A 20 6.32 8.19 -20.08
C PRO A 20 7.80 7.77 -20.14
N VAL A 21 8.46 8.07 -21.26
CA VAL A 21 9.85 7.62 -21.54
C VAL A 21 10.81 7.94 -20.39
N TYR A 22 10.71 9.12 -19.78
CA TYR A 22 11.59 9.55 -18.69
C TYR A 22 11.44 8.70 -17.42
N LEU A 23 10.26 8.13 -17.14
CA LEU A 23 10.06 7.19 -16.04
C LEU A 23 10.37 5.76 -16.46
N LYS A 24 9.96 5.36 -17.68
CA LYS A 24 10.16 4.00 -18.20
C LYS A 24 11.64 3.60 -18.32
N ASN A 25 12.51 4.56 -18.58
CA ASN A 25 13.96 4.32 -18.64
C ASN A 25 14.60 4.04 -17.28
N VAL A 26 13.93 4.40 -16.18
CA VAL A 26 14.41 4.23 -14.81
C VAL A 26 13.65 3.11 -14.09
N TYR A 27 12.36 2.98 -14.38
CA TYR A 27 11.45 2.06 -13.72
C TYR A 27 10.73 1.18 -14.73
N ASP A 28 10.77 -0.13 -14.48
CA ASP A 28 10.07 -1.13 -15.27
C ASP A 28 8.90 -1.70 -14.45
N LEU A 29 7.70 -1.16 -14.69
CA LEU A 29 6.46 -1.70 -14.12
C LEU A 29 5.90 -2.74 -15.09
N LYS A 30 5.79 -3.99 -14.61
CA LYS A 30 5.20 -5.10 -15.34
C LYS A 30 3.81 -5.41 -14.79
N PRO A 31 2.91 -5.99 -15.61
CA PRO A 31 1.70 -6.59 -15.09
C PRO A 31 2.01 -7.60 -14.00
N ILE A 32 1.28 -7.53 -12.89
CA ILE A 32 1.45 -8.44 -11.75
C ILE A 32 0.36 -9.49 -11.83
N VAL A 33 0.77 -10.76 -11.82
CA VAL A 33 -0.13 -11.92 -11.89
C VAL A 33 -0.13 -12.62 -10.54
N GLY A 34 -1.31 -12.77 -9.94
CA GLY A 34 -1.41 -13.41 -8.63
C GLY A 34 -1.20 -12.43 -7.47
N VAL A 35 -0.78 -12.96 -6.32
CA VAL A 35 -0.53 -12.14 -5.12
C VAL A 35 0.75 -11.32 -5.31
N PRO A 36 0.68 -9.99 -5.24
CA PRO A 36 1.86 -9.13 -5.43
C PRO A 36 2.91 -9.36 -4.34
N ASN A 37 4.18 -9.44 -4.75
CA ASN A 37 5.30 -9.51 -3.81
C ASN A 37 5.79 -8.13 -3.40
N ASP A 38 6.56 -8.07 -2.31
CA ASP A 38 7.03 -6.80 -1.74
C ASP A 38 7.83 -5.95 -2.74
N ALA A 39 8.70 -6.56 -3.57
CA ALA A 39 9.50 -5.82 -4.55
C ALA A 39 8.63 -5.18 -5.64
N GLU A 40 7.53 -5.83 -6.05
CA GLU A 40 6.56 -5.28 -6.99
C GLU A 40 5.85 -4.06 -6.39
N VAL A 41 5.32 -4.17 -5.18
CA VAL A 41 4.62 -3.05 -4.52
C VAL A 41 5.58 -1.89 -4.23
N THR A 42 6.80 -2.19 -3.76
CA THR A 42 7.83 -1.17 -3.51
C THR A 42 8.21 -0.41 -4.79
N ARG A 43 8.29 -1.08 -5.95
CA ARG A 43 8.54 -0.41 -7.23
C ARG A 43 7.40 0.55 -7.60
N ILE A 44 6.14 0.17 -7.39
CA ILE A 44 4.99 1.04 -7.65
C ILE A 44 5.07 2.31 -6.77
N HIS A 45 5.39 2.15 -5.48
CA HIS A 45 5.61 3.30 -4.58
C HIS A 45 6.77 4.19 -5.02
N ALA A 46 7.84 3.62 -5.59
CA ALA A 46 8.95 4.40 -6.12
C ALA A 46 8.53 5.24 -7.34
N VAL A 47 7.82 4.63 -8.29
CA VAL A 47 7.30 5.32 -9.49
C VAL A 47 6.30 6.39 -9.13
N LEU A 48 5.34 6.09 -8.26
CA LEU A 48 4.33 7.04 -7.80
C LEU A 48 4.98 8.27 -7.12
N HIS A 49 6.02 8.05 -6.32
CA HIS A 49 6.76 9.15 -5.72
C HIS A 49 7.51 9.99 -6.75
N ALA A 50 8.22 9.36 -7.69
CA ALA A 50 8.91 10.06 -8.75
C ALA A 50 7.93 10.89 -9.59
N ALA A 51 6.79 10.32 -9.98
CA ALA A 51 5.73 11.01 -10.72
C ALA A 51 5.16 12.22 -9.93
N ARG A 52 4.90 12.06 -8.62
CA ARG A 52 4.45 13.16 -7.76
C ARG A 52 5.48 14.28 -7.66
N LYS A 53 6.77 13.94 -7.53
CA LYS A 53 7.84 14.93 -7.50
C LYS A 53 7.98 15.69 -8.79
N LEU A 54 7.88 15.00 -9.93
CA LEU A 54 7.90 15.65 -11.24
C LEU A 54 6.67 16.54 -11.45
N SER A 55 5.52 16.20 -10.89
CA SER A 55 4.29 17.01 -10.97
C SER A 55 4.39 18.35 -10.23
N GLU A 56 5.40 18.56 -9.37
CA GLU A 56 5.71 19.88 -8.80
C GLU A 56 6.24 20.86 -9.88
N VAL A 57 6.70 20.36 -11.03
CA VAL A 57 7.08 21.15 -12.20
C VAL A 57 5.86 21.27 -13.13
N PRO A 58 5.32 22.48 -13.38
CA PRO A 58 4.08 22.64 -14.15
C PRO A 58 4.10 21.99 -15.53
N ALA A 59 5.25 21.98 -16.21
CA ALA A 59 5.41 21.36 -17.53
C ALA A 59 5.38 19.82 -17.51
N MET A 60 5.52 19.21 -16.34
CA MET A 60 5.59 17.75 -16.13
C MET A 60 4.36 17.21 -15.38
N MET A 61 3.39 18.07 -15.05
CA MET A 61 2.16 17.66 -14.37
C MET A 61 1.34 16.77 -15.31
N ASP A 62 1.11 15.52 -14.89
CA ASP A 62 0.27 14.56 -15.60
C ASP A 62 -0.72 13.91 -14.61
N PRO A 63 -1.92 14.50 -14.45
CA PRO A 63 -2.93 13.98 -13.54
C PRO A 63 -3.42 12.58 -13.92
N SER A 64 -3.46 12.29 -15.23
CA SER A 64 -3.90 10.99 -15.75
C SER A 64 -2.92 9.88 -15.36
N LEU A 65 -1.61 10.14 -15.47
CA LEU A 65 -0.58 9.21 -15.00
C LEU A 65 -0.66 8.99 -13.48
N LEU A 66 -0.81 10.05 -12.69
CA LEU A 66 -0.93 9.92 -11.23
C LEU A 66 -2.15 9.10 -10.82
N MET A 67 -3.28 9.31 -11.49
CA MET A 67 -4.50 8.55 -11.24
C MET A 67 -4.32 7.08 -11.63
N GLY A 68 -3.77 6.80 -12.82
CA GLY A 68 -3.50 5.42 -13.25
C GLY A 68 -2.52 4.68 -12.32
N LEU A 69 -1.51 5.38 -11.78
CA LEU A 69 -0.59 4.81 -10.79
C LEU A 69 -1.27 4.55 -9.45
N ALA A 70 -2.19 5.43 -9.03
CA ALA A 70 -2.98 5.24 -7.82
C ALA A 70 -3.96 4.07 -7.94
N ASP A 71 -4.65 3.95 -9.08
CA ASP A 71 -5.55 2.82 -9.38
C ASP A 71 -4.77 1.50 -9.40
N HIS A 72 -3.61 1.48 -10.04
CA HIS A 72 -2.75 0.29 -10.04
C HIS A 72 -2.27 -0.10 -8.64
N LEU A 73 -1.86 0.88 -7.82
CA LEU A 73 -1.49 0.63 -6.43
C LEU A 73 -2.67 0.10 -5.61
N PHE A 74 -3.88 0.64 -5.81
CA PHE A 74 -5.10 0.17 -5.16
C PHE A 74 -5.38 -1.29 -5.51
N ASP A 75 -5.33 -1.67 -6.79
CA ASP A 75 -5.57 -3.05 -7.23
C ASP A 75 -4.58 -4.03 -6.59
N VAL A 76 -3.30 -3.63 -6.53
CA VAL A 76 -2.21 -4.41 -5.93
C VAL A 76 -2.40 -4.56 -4.41
N GLN A 77 -2.74 -3.47 -3.71
CA GLN A 77 -3.00 -3.52 -2.28
C GLN A 77 -4.27 -4.32 -1.95
N MET A 78 -5.29 -4.25 -2.81
CA MET A 78 -6.51 -5.05 -2.72
C MET A 78 -6.22 -6.54 -2.94
N ALA A 79 -5.35 -6.86 -3.89
CA ALA A 79 -4.90 -8.22 -4.14
C ALA A 79 -4.23 -8.83 -2.90
N ARG A 80 -3.32 -8.08 -2.24
CA ARG A 80 -2.70 -8.50 -0.97
C ARG A 80 -3.72 -8.60 0.16
N TYR A 81 -4.61 -7.62 0.31
CA TYR A 81 -5.67 -7.64 1.31
C TYR A 81 -6.53 -8.92 1.18
N ARG A 82 -7.01 -9.24 -0.04
CA ARG A 82 -7.83 -10.43 -0.30
C ARG A 82 -7.08 -11.75 -0.09
N SER A 83 -5.76 -11.76 -0.33
CA SER A 83 -4.93 -12.93 -0.04
C SER A 83 -4.84 -13.24 1.46
N LYS A 84 -4.92 -12.20 2.31
CA LYS A 84 -4.72 -12.30 3.77
C LYS A 84 -6.02 -12.35 4.56
N TYR A 85 -7.05 -11.60 4.15
CA TYR A 85 -8.32 -11.48 4.85
C TYR A 85 -9.46 -12.00 3.97
N SER A 86 -10.17 -13.03 4.46
CA SER A 86 -11.34 -13.55 3.75
C SER A 86 -12.45 -12.50 3.66
N LEU A 87 -13.09 -12.41 2.49
CA LEU A 87 -14.24 -11.53 2.27
C LEU A 87 -15.49 -11.97 3.05
N ILE A 88 -15.55 -13.22 3.51
CA ILE A 88 -16.72 -13.82 4.19
C ILE A 88 -16.65 -13.62 5.71
N THR A 89 -15.47 -13.39 6.26
CA THR A 89 -15.33 -13.31 7.73
C THR A 89 -15.74 -11.92 8.19
N PHE A 90 -16.74 -11.84 9.09
CA PHE A 90 -17.18 -10.60 9.69
C PHE A 90 -15.98 -9.78 10.20
N PRO A 91 -15.99 -8.44 10.03
CA PRO A 91 -14.88 -7.57 10.43
C PRO A 91 -14.48 -7.76 11.90
N SER A 92 -15.38 -8.24 12.76
CA SER A 92 -15.15 -8.58 14.17
C SER A 92 -14.09 -9.66 14.45
N SER A 93 -13.61 -10.38 13.43
CA SER A 93 -12.64 -11.49 13.60
C SER A 93 -11.30 -11.28 12.89
N ALA A 94 -11.13 -10.18 12.15
CA ALA A 94 -9.87 -9.85 11.51
C ALA A 94 -8.91 -9.20 12.53
N THR A 95 -7.64 -9.60 12.48
CA THR A 95 -6.56 -8.94 13.22
C THR A 95 -5.56 -8.35 12.23
N TYR A 96 -5.40 -7.03 12.29
CA TYR A 96 -4.48 -6.25 11.47
C TYR A 96 -3.20 -6.03 12.26
N SER A 97 -2.18 -6.83 11.94
CA SER A 97 -0.85 -6.68 12.54
C SER A 97 -0.07 -5.59 11.82
N PRO A 98 0.54 -4.63 12.55
CA PRO A 98 1.40 -3.61 11.95
C PRO A 98 2.75 -4.21 11.53
N PRO A 99 3.47 -3.52 10.62
CA PRO A 99 4.83 -3.89 10.27
C PRO A 99 5.81 -3.61 11.41
N ASN A 100 6.99 -4.22 11.33
CA ASN A 100 8.09 -3.93 12.25
C ASN A 100 8.64 -2.54 11.92
N LEU A 101 8.48 -1.60 12.86
CA LEU A 101 8.98 -0.24 12.68
C LEU A 101 10.44 -0.16 13.15
N PRO A 102 11.30 0.59 12.44
CA PRO A 102 12.66 0.85 12.90
C PRO A 102 12.67 1.70 14.18
N ASP A 103 13.70 1.52 15.00
CA ASP A 103 13.79 2.07 16.38
C ASP A 103 13.65 3.60 16.48
N HIS A 104 13.97 4.33 15.41
CA HIS A 104 13.84 5.78 15.36
C HIS A 104 12.38 6.24 15.24
N LEU A 105 11.44 5.35 14.91
CA LEU A 105 10.01 5.60 15.02
C LEU A 105 9.55 5.22 16.44
N SER A 106 9.60 6.19 17.34
CA SER A 106 9.30 6.02 18.78
C SER A 106 7.87 5.53 19.09
N THR A 107 6.98 5.54 18.10
CA THR A 107 5.58 5.18 18.24
C THR A 107 5.33 3.72 17.86
N LYS A 108 5.20 2.82 18.83
CA LYS A 108 4.76 1.45 18.56
C LYS A 108 3.32 1.46 18.04
N LEU A 109 3.11 0.86 16.88
CA LEU A 109 1.79 0.51 16.39
C LEU A 109 1.33 -0.79 17.07
N GLU A 110 0.06 -0.83 17.45
CA GLU A 110 -0.55 -1.99 18.08
C GLU A 110 -1.39 -2.76 17.07
N SER A 111 -1.54 -4.07 17.28
CA SER A 111 -2.43 -4.87 16.43
C SER A 111 -3.88 -4.46 16.66
N VAL A 112 -4.59 -4.19 15.57
CA VAL A 112 -6.02 -3.83 15.62
C VAL A 112 -6.84 -5.10 15.41
N SER A 113 -7.65 -5.48 16.39
CA SER A 113 -8.58 -6.61 16.26
C SER A 113 -10.01 -6.10 16.13
N GLY A 114 -10.77 -6.70 15.21
CA GLY A 114 -12.12 -6.27 14.92
C GLY A 114 -12.16 -5.06 13.98
N ALA A 115 -13.21 -4.25 14.11
CA ALA A 115 -13.38 -3.07 13.26
C ALA A 115 -12.41 -1.94 13.68
N PRO A 116 -11.55 -1.44 12.77
CA PRO A 116 -10.65 -0.33 13.07
C PRO A 116 -11.40 0.95 13.44
N THR A 117 -10.80 1.75 14.33
CA THR A 117 -11.30 3.09 14.68
C THR A 117 -10.61 4.19 13.86
N ASN A 118 -11.24 5.37 13.77
CA ASN A 118 -10.63 6.53 13.11
C ASN A 118 -9.31 6.93 13.78
N GLU A 119 -9.20 6.86 15.10
CA GLU A 119 -7.97 7.18 15.83
C GLU A 119 -6.82 6.25 15.47
N GLN A 120 -7.10 4.94 15.33
CA GLN A 120 -6.10 3.97 14.90
C GLN A 120 -5.62 4.25 13.47
N MET A 121 -6.53 4.58 12.55
CA MET A 121 -6.17 4.93 11.17
C MET A 121 -5.36 6.24 11.10
N ILE A 122 -5.77 7.28 11.84
CA ILE A 122 -5.05 8.56 11.90
C ILE A 122 -3.63 8.34 12.42
N LYS A 123 -3.45 7.54 13.48
CA LYS A 123 -2.12 7.22 14.02
C LYS A 123 -1.20 6.56 12.99
N VAL A 124 -1.73 5.61 12.21
CA VAL A 124 -0.95 4.94 11.14
C VAL A 124 -0.66 5.93 9.99
N GLN A 125 -1.63 6.76 9.62
CA GLN A 125 -1.46 7.77 8.58
C GLN A 125 -0.39 8.80 8.95
N ASP A 126 -0.39 9.32 10.17
CA ASP A 126 0.60 10.28 10.65
C ASP A 126 2.02 9.68 10.63
N ILE A 127 2.16 8.42 11.06
CA ILE A 127 3.45 7.71 10.99
C ILE A 127 3.90 7.54 9.54
N LEU A 128 3.00 7.12 8.63
CA LEU A 128 3.31 6.96 7.22
C LEU A 128 3.76 8.28 6.57
N LEU A 129 3.05 9.38 6.86
CA LEU A 129 3.39 10.70 6.33
C LEU A 129 4.76 11.17 6.85
N ASN A 130 4.99 11.09 8.16
CA ASN A 130 6.28 11.43 8.76
C ASN A 130 7.41 10.57 8.18
N TYR A 131 7.18 9.28 7.97
CA TYR A 131 8.17 8.38 7.39
C TYR A 131 8.46 8.70 5.92
N GLN A 132 7.46 9.11 5.16
CA GLN A 132 7.65 9.57 3.77
C GLN A 132 8.49 10.86 3.69
N GLU A 133 8.42 11.75 4.68
CA GLU A 133 9.27 12.92 4.76
C GLU A 133 10.75 12.56 4.99
N MET A 134 11.02 11.46 5.70
CA MET A 134 12.38 10.95 5.93
C MET A 134 13.06 10.47 4.65
N ARG A 135 12.35 10.34 3.52
CA ARG A 135 12.95 10.00 2.22
C ARG A 135 14.02 10.98 1.76
N ARG A 136 14.04 12.20 2.32
CA ARG A 136 15.12 13.19 2.14
C ARG A 136 16.44 12.77 2.77
N PHE A 137 16.41 11.81 3.70
CA PHE A 137 17.55 11.26 4.42
C PHE A 137 17.68 9.76 4.12
N PRO A 138 18.45 9.36 3.08
CA PRO A 138 18.54 7.95 2.66
C PRO A 138 18.95 6.97 3.76
N SER A 139 19.67 7.43 4.80
CA SER A 139 20.07 6.60 5.95
C SER A 139 18.94 6.29 6.93
N MET A 140 17.82 7.02 6.87
CA MET A 140 16.66 6.86 7.76
C MET A 140 15.44 6.26 7.04
N PHE A 141 15.46 6.19 5.71
CA PHE A 141 14.33 5.74 4.92
C PHE A 141 14.57 4.36 4.31
N ASP A 142 13.67 3.43 4.61
CA ASP A 142 13.56 2.13 3.98
C ASP A 142 12.29 2.06 3.13
N ALA A 143 12.46 1.78 1.84
CA ALA A 143 11.35 1.68 0.90
C ALA A 143 10.41 0.50 1.18
N HIS A 144 10.92 -0.58 1.80
CA HIS A 144 10.14 -1.73 2.22
C HIS A 144 9.21 -1.36 3.38
N VAL A 145 9.75 -0.74 4.44
CA VAL A 145 8.96 -0.27 5.59
C VAL A 145 7.86 0.70 5.17
N ASN A 146 8.14 1.64 4.26
CA ASN A 146 7.13 2.56 3.74
C ASN A 146 6.00 1.82 3.01
N MET A 147 6.35 0.81 2.21
CA MET A 147 5.38 -0.01 1.49
C MET A 147 4.52 -0.82 2.47
N GLU A 148 5.11 -1.42 3.49
CA GLU A 148 4.35 -2.17 4.50
C GLU A 148 3.42 -1.28 5.32
N LEU A 149 3.88 -0.08 5.73
CA LEU A 149 3.04 0.92 6.38
C LEU A 149 1.86 1.34 5.50
N SER A 150 2.10 1.54 4.20
CA SER A 150 1.04 1.85 3.25
C SER A 150 0.05 0.69 3.11
N GLN A 151 0.51 -0.55 3.03
CA GLN A 151 -0.36 -1.72 3.00
C GLN A 151 -1.17 -1.86 4.30
N HIS A 152 -0.56 -1.59 5.45
CA HIS A 152 -1.24 -1.67 6.74
C HIS A 152 -2.36 -0.62 6.86
N LEU A 153 -2.10 0.64 6.44
CA LEU A 153 -3.13 1.67 6.38
C LEU A 153 -4.29 1.25 5.46
N PHE A 154 -3.96 0.71 4.29
CA PHE A 154 -4.95 0.21 3.34
C PHE A 154 -5.81 -0.91 3.96
N ASP A 155 -5.19 -1.87 4.65
CA ASP A 155 -5.89 -2.97 5.30
C ASP A 155 -6.92 -2.46 6.33
N LEU A 156 -6.56 -1.45 7.12
CA LEU A 156 -7.46 -0.83 8.09
C LEU A 156 -8.63 -0.11 7.40
N GLN A 157 -8.35 0.64 6.34
CA GLN A 157 -9.39 1.32 5.55
C GLN A 157 -10.41 0.33 4.98
N MET A 158 -9.93 -0.81 4.46
CA MET A 158 -10.81 -1.87 3.97
C MET A 158 -11.61 -2.57 5.07
N GLY A 159 -11.04 -2.67 6.27
CA GLY A 159 -11.76 -3.11 7.47
C GLY A 159 -12.94 -2.22 7.82
N VAL A 160 -12.76 -0.90 7.74
CA VAL A 160 -13.85 0.08 7.97
C VAL A 160 -14.88 0.04 6.85
N PHE A 161 -14.48 0.00 5.58
CA PHE A 161 -15.42 -0.07 4.46
C PHE A 161 -16.38 -1.26 4.59
N LYS A 162 -15.89 -2.44 5.00
CA LYS A 162 -16.75 -3.61 5.24
C LYS A 162 -17.75 -3.42 6.39
N LYS A 163 -17.44 -2.60 7.41
CA LYS A 163 -18.37 -2.30 8.51
C LYS A 163 -19.58 -1.49 8.02
N GLN A 164 -19.42 -0.62 7.04
CA GLN A 164 -20.47 0.31 6.60
C GLN A 164 -21.64 -0.38 5.86
N TYR A 165 -21.44 -1.60 5.36
CA TYR A 165 -22.42 -2.36 4.56
C TYR A 165 -22.95 -3.63 5.27
N LEU A 166 -22.70 -3.75 6.58
CA LEU A 166 -23.25 -4.76 7.49
C LEU A 166 -24.13 -4.07 8.54
#